data_AF-A0A1J4YQT9-F1
#
_entry.id   AF-A0A1J4YQT9-F1
#
_cell.length_a   1.000
_cell.length_b   1.000
_cell.length_c   1.000
_cell.angle_alpha   90.00
_cell.angle_beta   90.00
_cell.angle_gamma   90.00
#
_symmetry.space_group_name_H-M   'P 1'
#
loop_
_entity.id
_entity.type
_entity.pdbx_description
1 polymer ?
#
loop_
_entity_poly.entity_id
_entity_poly.type
_entity_poly.pdbx_seq_one_letter_code
_entity_poly.pdbx_strand_id
1 'polypeptide(L)'
;MAMNAWIAKHGRLKLLLPVAVMLCAYGFLNKRLPVWRVEYDTPDHLAYYVETATNSLASVVRDADRAEGWSFSFLHKYHWLDFAGKDVRDLVMGLFGFGNLLIAVLGLWMFTRRYIKPSR
;
A
#
# COMPACT_ATOMS: atom_id res chain seq x y z
N MET A 1 -20.81 29.09 20.53
CA MET A 1 -19.37 29.43 20.36
C MET A 1 -18.44 28.22 20.49
N ALA A 2 -18.70 27.26 21.39
CA ALA A 2 -17.86 26.06 21.58
C ALA A 2 -17.82 25.06 20.39
N MET A 3 -18.93 24.94 19.65
CA MET A 3 -19.04 23.99 18.53
C MET A 3 -18.11 24.34 17.35
N ASN A 4 -17.95 25.63 17.06
CA ASN A 4 -17.07 26.08 15.96
C ASN A 4 -15.59 25.85 16.29
N ALA A 5 -15.20 25.95 17.57
CA ALA A 5 -13.85 25.66 18.02
C ALA A 5 -13.52 24.15 17.99
N TRP A 6 -14.51 23.30 18.27
CA TRP A 6 -14.37 21.84 18.15
C TRP A 6 -14.24 21.40 16.68
N ILE A 7 -15.06 21.97 15.79
CA ILE A 7 -15.02 21.72 14.34
C ILE A 7 -13.70 22.23 13.72
N ALA A 8 -13.23 23.41 14.12
CA ALA A 8 -11.96 23.96 13.63
C ALA A 8 -10.74 23.12 14.05
N LYS A 9 -10.83 22.41 15.19
CA LYS A 9 -9.75 21.57 15.72
C LYS A 9 -9.71 20.17 15.09
N HIS A 10 -10.83 19.68 14.53
CA HIS A 10 -10.96 18.29 14.04
C HIS A 10 -11.29 18.19 12.53
N GLY A 11 -11.29 19.32 11.81
CA GLY A 11 -11.60 19.38 10.38
C GLY A 11 -13.11 19.27 10.11
N ARG A 12 -13.58 19.96 9.06
CA ARG A 12 -14.98 19.82 8.62
C ARG A 12 -15.15 18.49 7.91
N LEU A 13 -16.25 17.80 8.19
CA LEU A 13 -16.59 16.58 7.47
C LEU A 13 -16.92 16.96 6.02
N LYS A 14 -16.15 16.41 5.08
CA LYS A 14 -16.25 16.75 3.66
C LYS A 14 -17.17 15.76 2.94
N LEU A 15 -17.09 14.48 3.28
CA LEU A 15 -17.79 13.42 2.58
C LEU A 15 -17.99 12.18 3.46
N LEU A 16 -19.18 11.59 3.41
CA LEU A 16 -19.52 10.34 4.06
C LEU A 16 -20.22 9.43 3.06
N LEU A 17 -19.54 8.38 2.62
CA LEU A 17 -20.06 7.47 1.59
C LEU A 17 -19.88 5.99 2.01
N PRO A 18 -20.87 5.13 1.77
CA PRO A 18 -20.70 3.69 1.91
C PRO A 18 -19.78 3.17 0.79
N VAL A 19 -18.77 2.41 1.15
CA VAL A 19 -17.84 1.76 0.23
C VAL A 19 -18.11 0.26 0.24
N ALA A 20 -18.73 -0.21 -0.84
CA ALA A 20 -19.07 -1.62 -1.06
C ALA A 20 -18.06 -2.37 -1.94
N VAL A 21 -17.08 -1.67 -2.53
CA VAL A 21 -16.05 -2.22 -3.42
C VAL A 21 -14.69 -1.64 -3.05
N MET A 22 -13.63 -2.42 -3.19
CA MET A 22 -12.26 -1.95 -2.93
C MET A 22 -11.86 -0.90 -3.98
N LEU A 23 -11.84 0.36 -3.56
CA LEU A 23 -11.36 1.49 -4.35
C LEU A 23 -9.83 1.58 -4.27
N CYS A 24 -9.19 2.26 -5.22
CA CYS A 24 -7.73 2.46 -5.24
C CYS A 24 -7.18 3.03 -3.91
N ALA A 25 -7.94 3.90 -3.24
CA ALA A 25 -7.58 4.47 -1.94
C ALA A 25 -7.78 3.52 -0.74
N TYR A 26 -8.53 2.43 -0.91
CA TYR A 26 -8.77 1.39 0.09
C TYR A 26 -8.18 0.09 -0.43
N GLY A 27 -6.87 -0.06 -0.22
CA GLY A 27 -6.09 -1.15 -0.78
C GLY A 27 -6.60 -2.54 -0.37
N PHE A 28 -6.30 -3.52 -1.23
CA PHE A 28 -6.64 -4.94 -1.05
C PHE A 28 -6.16 -5.59 0.26
N LEU A 29 -5.32 -4.90 1.04
CA LEU A 29 -4.92 -5.32 2.39
C LEU A 29 -6.13 -5.37 3.34
N ASN A 30 -7.07 -4.43 3.22
CA ASN A 30 -8.20 -4.34 4.12
C ASN A 30 -9.36 -5.21 3.63
N LYS A 31 -9.27 -6.54 3.82
CA LYS A 31 -10.28 -7.54 3.39
C LYS A 31 -11.68 -7.40 4.01
N ARG A 32 -12.01 -6.27 4.62
CA ARG A 32 -13.27 -6.02 5.32
C ARG A 32 -14.12 -5.09 4.49
N LEU A 33 -15.25 -5.59 4.04
CA LEU A 33 -16.35 -4.89 3.38
C LEU A 33 -17.65 -5.34 4.08
N PRO A 34 -18.70 -4.49 4.14
CA PRO A 34 -18.75 -3.09 3.71
C PRO A 34 -18.13 -2.14 4.75
N VAL A 35 -17.53 -1.04 4.28
CA VAL A 35 -16.94 0.01 5.16
C VAL A 35 -17.46 1.38 4.80
N TRP A 36 -17.56 2.27 5.80
CA TRP A 36 -17.91 3.67 5.59
C TRP A 36 -16.65 4.50 5.47
N ARG A 37 -16.54 5.29 4.40
CA ARG A 37 -15.47 6.26 4.21
C ARG A 37 -15.93 7.61 4.75
N VAL A 38 -15.18 8.13 5.71
CA VAL A 38 -15.36 9.47 6.29
C VAL A 38 -14.15 10.31 5.92
N GLU A 39 -14.34 11.32 5.09
CA GLU A 39 -13.28 12.24 4.66
C GLU A 39 -13.41 13.57 5.40
N TYR A 40 -12.28 14.05 5.92
CA TYR A 40 -12.17 15.32 6.61
C TYR A 40 -11.48 16.35 5.73
N ASP A 41 -11.90 17.60 5.86
CA ASP A 41 -11.32 18.79 5.24
C ASP A 41 -10.08 19.23 6.04
N THR A 42 -9.06 18.37 6.03
CA THR A 42 -7.73 18.63 6.61
C THR A 42 -6.71 18.84 5.49
N PRO A 43 -5.58 19.52 5.76
CA PRO A 43 -4.55 19.74 4.74
C PRO A 43 -3.97 18.46 4.11
N ASP A 44 -4.06 17.33 4.83
CA ASP A 44 -3.60 16.00 4.43
C ASP A 44 -4.71 15.06 3.91
N HIS A 45 -5.91 15.62 3.66
CA HIS A 45 -7.09 14.93 3.13
C HIS A 45 -7.37 13.61 3.85
N LEU A 46 -7.49 13.68 5.18
CA LEU A 46 -7.58 12.52 6.04
C LEU A 46 -8.89 11.74 5.78
N ALA A 47 -8.76 10.46 5.46
CA ALA A 47 -9.88 9.56 5.25
C ALA A 47 -9.86 8.39 6.25
N TYR A 48 -10.94 8.26 7.02
CA TYR A 48 -11.17 7.13 7.91
C TYR A 48 -12.11 6.13 7.26
N TYR A 49 -11.76 4.85 7.37
CA TYR A 49 -12.61 3.74 6.95
C TYR A 49 -13.09 3.01 8.21
N VAL A 50 -14.39 3.07 8.47
CA VAL A 50 -14.99 2.52 9.70
C VAL A 50 -15.97 1.42 9.31
N GLU A 51 -15.85 0.27 9.97
CA GLU A 51 -16.80 -0.82 9.84
C GLU A 51 -17.90 -0.67 10.90
N THR A 52 -19.15 -0.46 10.48
CA THR A 52 -20.27 -0.25 11.40
C THR A 52 -20.81 -1.54 12.01
N ALA A 53 -20.49 -2.70 11.43
CA ALA A 53 -20.94 -3.99 11.97
C ALA A 53 -20.18 -4.41 13.24
N THR A 54 -18.89 -4.08 13.31
CA THR A 54 -18.00 -4.46 14.42
C THR A 54 -17.50 -3.26 15.23
N ASN A 55 -17.93 -2.04 14.88
CA ASN A 55 -17.41 -0.78 15.43
C ASN A 55 -15.88 -0.69 15.41
N SER A 56 -15.26 -1.32 14.41
CA SER A 56 -13.81 -1.35 14.26
C SER A 56 -13.34 -0.31 13.26
N LEU A 57 -12.24 0.38 13.60
CA LEU A 57 -11.53 1.24 12.67
C LEU A 57 -10.76 0.35 11.70
N ALA A 58 -11.17 0.33 10.43
CA ALA A 58 -10.56 -0.52 9.41
C ALA A 58 -9.22 0.07 8.92
N SER A 59 -9.19 1.37 8.61
CA SER A 59 -7.94 2.06 8.26
C SER A 59 -8.05 3.58 8.34
N VAL A 60 -6.91 4.23 8.50
CA VAL A 60 -6.73 5.67 8.37
C VAL A 60 -5.80 5.91 7.18
N VAL A 61 -6.20 6.79 6.25
CA VAL A 61 -5.45 7.06 5.03
C VAL A 61 -5.23 8.57 4.90
N ARG A 62 -3.95 8.96 4.82
CA ARG A 62 -3.48 10.32 4.54
C ARG A 62 -2.84 10.38 3.15
N ASP A 63 -2.52 11.58 2.70
CA ASP A 63 -1.86 11.79 1.41
C ASP A 63 -0.51 11.05 1.28
N ALA A 64 0.28 10.96 2.36
CA ALA A 64 1.50 10.17 2.36
C ALA A 64 1.23 8.68 2.12
N ASP A 65 0.20 8.13 2.77
CA ASP A 65 -0.19 6.73 2.63
C ASP A 65 -0.70 6.45 1.19
N ARG A 66 -1.34 7.44 0.55
CA ARG A 66 -1.75 7.37 -0.87
C ARG A 66 -0.54 7.38 -1.80
N ALA A 67 0.44 8.24 -1.54
CA ALA A 67 1.67 8.32 -2.33
C ALA A 67 2.50 7.03 -2.23
N GLU A 68 2.58 6.44 -1.04
CA GLU A 68 3.18 5.12 -0.82
C GLU A 68 2.41 4.02 -1.56
N GLY A 69 1.08 3.99 -1.44
CA GLY A 69 0.24 3.04 -2.17
C GLY A 69 0.44 3.13 -3.69
N TRP A 70 0.56 4.35 -4.21
CA TRP A 70 0.86 4.60 -5.62
C TRP A 70 2.26 4.13 -6.01
N SER A 71 3.30 4.49 -5.24
CA SER A 71 4.68 4.10 -5.54
C SER A 71 4.87 2.59 -5.48
N PHE A 72 4.25 1.92 -4.52
CA PHE A 72 4.26 0.46 -4.40
C PHE A 72 3.53 -0.22 -5.56
N SER A 73 2.34 0.29 -5.92
CA SER A 73 1.57 -0.24 -7.05
C SER A 73 2.32 -0.06 -8.38
N PHE A 74 2.92 1.11 -8.58
CA PHE A 74 3.66 1.43 -9.79
C PHE A 74 4.99 0.67 -9.83
N LEU A 75 5.89 0.89 -8.88
CA LEU A 75 7.26 0.36 -8.92
C LEU A 75 7.35 -1.12 -8.54
N HIS A 76 6.64 -1.56 -7.49
CA HIS A 76 6.79 -2.91 -6.94
C HIS A 76 5.83 -3.93 -7.59
N LYS A 77 4.61 -3.51 -7.93
CA LYS A 77 3.65 -4.36 -8.67
C LYS A 77 3.67 -4.16 -10.17
N TYR A 78 4.60 -3.33 -10.68
CA TYR A 78 4.78 -3.08 -12.11
C TYR A 78 3.46 -2.79 -12.84
N HIS A 79 2.49 -2.12 -12.19
CA HIS A 79 1.20 -1.80 -12.85
C HIS A 79 1.39 -0.84 -14.04
N TRP A 80 2.55 -0.19 -14.15
CA TRP A 80 2.92 0.54 -15.35
C TRP A 80 3.09 -0.34 -16.59
N LEU A 81 3.23 -1.66 -16.44
CA LEU A 81 3.26 -2.65 -17.54
C LEU A 81 1.88 -3.22 -17.88
N ASP A 82 0.80 -2.74 -17.25
CA ASP A 82 -0.54 -3.28 -17.50
C ASP A 82 -0.98 -3.10 -18.96
N PHE A 83 -0.43 -2.11 -19.68
CA PHE A 83 -0.67 -1.90 -21.12
C PHE A 83 -0.15 -3.05 -21.99
N ALA A 84 0.88 -3.79 -21.52
CA ALA A 84 1.49 -4.90 -22.25
C ALA A 84 0.81 -6.25 -21.96
N GLY A 85 -0.20 -6.25 -21.08
CA GLY A 85 -0.91 -7.46 -20.67
C GLY A 85 -0.27 -8.17 -19.48
N LYS A 86 -1.10 -8.97 -18.81
CA LYS A 86 -0.74 -9.69 -17.57
C LYS A 86 0.47 -10.62 -17.77
N ASP A 87 0.50 -11.37 -18.87
CA ASP A 87 1.54 -12.38 -19.11
C ASP A 87 2.93 -11.75 -19.27
N VAL A 88 3.02 -10.62 -19.98
CA VAL A 88 4.28 -9.88 -20.15
C VAL A 88 4.76 -9.32 -18.82
N ARG A 89 3.86 -8.71 -18.06
CA ARG A 89 4.18 -8.17 -16.72
C ARG A 89 4.68 -9.28 -15.79
N ASP A 90 3.99 -10.40 -15.73
CA ASP A 90 4.34 -11.52 -14.85
C ASP A 90 5.67 -12.17 -15.29
N LEU A 91 5.94 -12.27 -16.60
CA LEU A 91 7.24 -12.72 -17.12
C LEU A 91 8.38 -11.78 -16.71
N VAL A 92 8.20 -10.47 -16.89
CA VAL A 92 9.21 -9.47 -16.51
C VAL A 92 9.49 -9.53 -15.00
N MET A 93 8.45 -9.58 -14.17
CA MET A 93 8.61 -9.77 -12.73
C MET A 93 9.38 -11.06 -12.40
N GLY A 94 9.04 -12.17 -13.07
CA GLY A 94 9.72 -13.46 -12.90
C GLY A 94 11.20 -13.38 -13.23
N LEU A 95 11.58 -12.69 -14.32
CA LEU A 95 12.97 -12.50 -14.71
C LEU A 95 13.75 -11.69 -13.67
N PHE A 96 13.19 -10.59 -13.14
CA PHE A 96 13.82 -9.83 -12.05
C PHE A 96 13.96 -10.65 -10.77
N GLY A 97 12.92 -11.41 -10.40
CA GLY A 97 12.96 -12.31 -9.25
C GLY A 97 14.04 -13.38 -9.39
N PHE A 98 14.14 -14.00 -10.57
CA PHE A 98 15.18 -14.98 -10.87
C PHE A 98 16.59 -14.35 -10.87
N GLY A 99 16.75 -13.15 -11.41
CA GLY A 99 18.01 -12.41 -11.37
C GLY A 99 18.48 -12.14 -9.93
N ASN A 100 17.57 -11.74 -9.03
CA ASN A 100 17.88 -11.57 -7.61
C ASN A 100 18.31 -12.89 -6.96
N LEU A 101 17.65 -14.00 -7.27
CA LEU A 101 18.05 -15.33 -6.80
C LEU A 101 19.47 -15.68 -7.28
N LEU A 102 19.79 -15.45 -8.54
CA LEU A 102 21.12 -15.71 -9.09
C LEU A 102 22.18 -14.88 -8.36
N ILE A 103 21.95 -13.60 -8.15
CA ILE A 103 22.88 -12.72 -7.41
C ILE A 103 23.07 -13.23 -5.98
N ALA A 104 22.00 -13.62 -5.29
CA ALA A 104 22.07 -14.16 -3.93
C ALA A 104 22.87 -15.48 -3.87
N VAL A 105 22.62 -16.41 -4.80
CA VAL A 105 23.34 -17.69 -4.90
C VAL A 105 24.81 -17.47 -5.22
N LEU A 106 25.13 -16.58 -6.17
CA LEU A 106 26.51 -16.24 -6.52
C LEU A 106 27.24 -15.59 -5.34
N GLY A 107 26.57 -14.66 -4.63
CA GLY A 107 27.11 -14.04 -3.43
C GLY A 107 27.41 -15.06 -2.33
N LEU A 108 26.48 -15.98 -2.07
CA LEU A 108 26.66 -17.05 -1.09
C LEU A 108 27.78 -18.02 -1.49
N TRP A 109 27.85 -18.38 -2.77
CA TRP A 109 28.91 -19.23 -3.31
C TRP A 109 30.30 -18.58 -3.20
N MET A 110 30.42 -17.28 -3.50
CA MET A 110 31.66 -16.55 -3.29
C MET A 110 32.02 -16.46 -1.81
N PHE A 111 31.05 -16.19 -0.94
CA PHE A 111 31.25 -16.10 0.51
C PHE A 111 31.77 -17.42 1.09
N THR A 112 31.11 -18.53 0.78
CA THR A 112 31.53 -19.87 1.23
C THR A 112 32.93 -20.24 0.73
N ARG A 113 33.28 -19.89 -0.51
CA ARG A 113 34.62 -20.14 -1.06
C ARG A 113 35.71 -19.26 -0.45
N ARG A 114 35.40 -18.01 -0.12
CA ARG A 114 36.37 -17.02 0.39
C ARG A 114 36.60 -17.11 1.89
N TYR A 115 35.55 -17.41 2.67
CA TYR A 115 35.58 -17.26 4.12
C TYR A 115 35.41 -18.57 4.89
N ILE A 116 34.81 -19.61 4.29
CA ILE A 116 34.57 -20.88 4.97
C ILE A 116 35.63 -21.92 4.64
N LYS A 117 36.33 -21.83 3.50
CA LYS A 117 37.55 -22.61 3.27
C LYS A 117 38.71 -21.99 4.05
N PRO A 118 39.22 -22.64 5.11
CA PRO A 118 40.37 -22.13 5.85
C PRO A 118 41.60 -22.14 4.94
N SER A 119 42.46 -21.11 5.05
CA SER A 119 43.82 -21.23 4.53
C SER A 119 44.46 -22.45 5.20
N ARG A 120 45.22 -23.23 4.42
CA ARG A 120 46.22 -24.10 5.04
C ARG A 120 47.17 -23.25 5.88
#